data_AF-A0A2G3EBY1-F1
#
_entry.id   AF-A0A2G3EBY1-F1
#
_cell.length_a   1.000
_cell.length_b   1.000
_cell.length_c   1.000
_cell.angle_alpha   90.00
_cell.angle_beta   90.00
_cell.angle_gamma   90.00
#
_symmetry.space_group_name_H-M   'P 1'
#
loop_
_entity.id
_entity.type
_entity.pdbx_description
1 polymer ?
#
loop_
_entity_poly.entity_id
_entity_poly.type
_entity_poly.pdbx_seq_one_letter_code
_entity_poly.pdbx_strand_id
1 'polypeptide(L)'
;MNAFIRIRDDIRRFVLSRELLFVKIWNALVAFVGLLCISSNFGHYKPISQLWVSIIISIVCAFFPIQGVAFVLSAVLFVDLASLDLGIALVALGLVVIGYLVCAYFRSKNTYNMVVVPICYSFGAPYVMSLGAGLMSNITEVTSIICGSVVAFYLHVIKSNVTAILDETVEVNSISLIKEQMIQNKMFWFFLAAMTAMFLVVYFLRQSSINMSWIIANVTGVAVEFVIMLAGYLLTSQKGEITGLILGNILVLIVGVILNYFVLDLDYSRIEKVQFEDDDYYYYVTAVPKIRIVEEDKEIKKI
;
A
#
# COMPACT_ATOMS: atom_id res chain seq x y z
N MET A 1 17.90 -25.72 0.84
CA MET A 1 16.79 -25.15 1.63
C MET A 1 17.29 -24.32 2.82
N ASN A 2 18.25 -24.81 3.60
CA ASN A 2 18.78 -24.11 4.79
C ASN A 2 19.48 -22.77 4.49
N ALA A 3 20.12 -22.61 3.33
CA ALA A 3 20.83 -21.37 2.98
C ALA A 3 19.89 -20.15 2.81
N PHE A 4 18.75 -20.31 2.14
CA PHE A 4 17.77 -19.23 1.97
C PHE A 4 17.19 -18.79 3.32
N ILE A 5 16.78 -19.77 4.14
CA ILE A 5 16.26 -19.50 5.50
C ILE A 5 17.31 -18.78 6.34
N ARG A 6 18.59 -19.19 6.26
CA ARG A 6 19.69 -18.56 6.99
C ARG A 6 19.91 -17.11 6.56
N ILE A 7 19.93 -16.86 5.25
CA ILE A 7 20.02 -15.50 4.68
C ILE A 7 18.87 -14.63 5.18
N ARG A 8 17.63 -15.14 5.15
CA ARG A 8 16.46 -14.40 5.65
C ARG A 8 16.63 -14.03 7.12
N ASP A 9 17.00 -15.00 7.95
CA ASP A 9 17.10 -14.81 9.40
C ASP A 9 18.28 -13.89 9.76
N ASP A 10 19.39 -13.96 9.03
CA ASP A 10 20.53 -13.05 9.16
C ASP A 10 20.15 -11.61 8.75
N ILE A 11 19.43 -11.43 7.65
CA ILE A 11 18.91 -10.11 7.24
C ILE A 11 17.96 -9.57 8.31
N ARG A 12 17.00 -10.37 8.78
CA ARG A 12 16.07 -9.95 9.85
C ARG A 12 16.82 -9.55 11.12
N ARG A 13 17.80 -10.35 11.56
CA ARG A 13 18.64 -10.03 12.72
C ARG A 13 19.40 -8.73 12.52
N PHE A 14 19.99 -8.52 11.34
CA PHE A 14 20.69 -7.28 11.02
C PHE A 14 19.76 -6.06 11.05
N VAL A 15 18.57 -6.18 10.45
CA VAL A 15 17.55 -5.11 10.45
C VAL A 15 17.09 -4.78 11.86
N LEU A 16 16.74 -5.78 12.65
CA LEU A 16 16.29 -5.60 14.04
C LEU A 16 17.39 -5.02 14.93
N SER A 17 18.66 -5.39 14.71
CA SER A 17 19.79 -4.84 15.47
C SER A 17 20.01 -3.33 15.25
N ARG A 18 19.49 -2.78 14.15
CA ARG A 18 19.62 -1.37 13.76
C ARG A 18 18.26 -0.76 13.39
N GLU A 19 17.20 -1.18 14.07
CA GLU A 19 15.81 -0.83 13.73
C GLU A 19 15.63 0.69 13.54
N LEU A 20 16.12 1.49 14.50
CA LEU A 20 16.04 2.95 14.43
C LEU A 20 16.69 3.54 13.15
N LEU A 21 17.80 2.98 12.70
CA LEU A 21 18.47 3.44 11.48
C LEU A 21 17.67 3.04 10.24
N PHE A 22 17.16 1.80 10.20
CA PHE A 22 16.34 1.31 9.09
C PHE A 22 15.04 2.09 8.95
N VAL A 23 14.37 2.40 10.06
CA VAL A 23 13.16 3.23 10.06
C VAL A 23 13.45 4.63 9.50
N LYS A 24 14.57 5.25 9.90
CA LYS A 24 14.98 6.56 9.36
C LYS A 24 15.22 6.52 7.85
N ILE A 25 15.97 5.51 7.37
CA ILE A 25 16.25 5.32 5.95
C ILE A 25 14.94 5.07 5.17
N TRP A 26 14.05 4.25 5.72
CA TRP A 26 12.74 3.97 5.11
C TRP A 26 11.88 5.22 5.01
N ASN A 27 11.78 6.01 6.07
CA ASN A 27 11.02 7.25 6.09
C ASN A 27 11.57 8.28 5.09
N ALA A 28 12.90 8.38 4.99
CA ALA A 28 13.55 9.22 3.99
C ALA A 28 13.24 8.74 2.55
N LEU A 29 13.29 7.43 2.32
CA LEU A 29 13.00 6.83 1.02
C LEU A 29 11.54 7.06 0.60
N VAL A 30 10.58 6.83 1.49
CA VAL A 30 9.15 7.09 1.22
C VAL A 30 8.92 8.57 0.94
N ALA A 31 9.53 9.46 1.72
CA ALA A 31 9.45 10.90 1.49
C ALA A 31 10.02 11.28 0.12
N PHE A 32 11.22 10.82 -0.21
CA PHE A 32 11.88 11.13 -1.47
C PHE A 32 11.08 10.64 -2.68
N VAL A 33 10.65 9.39 -2.66
CA VAL A 33 9.81 8.80 -3.72
C VAL A 33 8.49 9.57 -3.85
N GLY A 34 7.84 9.89 -2.74
CA GLY A 34 6.60 10.68 -2.75
C GLY A 34 6.79 12.07 -3.36
N LEU A 35 7.86 12.78 -3.02
CA LEU A 35 8.18 14.10 -3.57
C LEU A 35 8.48 14.04 -5.07
N LEU A 36 9.18 13.00 -5.53
CA LEU A 36 9.40 12.77 -6.96
C LEU A 36 8.09 12.48 -7.69
N CYS A 37 7.17 11.71 -7.11
CA CYS A 37 5.84 11.50 -7.66
C CYS A 37 5.08 12.82 -7.79
N ILE A 38 5.05 13.65 -6.75
CA ILE A 38 4.37 14.95 -6.80
C ILE A 38 4.97 15.82 -7.90
N SER A 39 6.31 15.93 -7.94
CA SER A 39 7.03 16.77 -8.89
C SER A 39 6.88 16.32 -10.35
N SER A 40 6.78 15.00 -10.60
CA SER A 40 6.64 14.46 -11.94
C SER A 40 5.21 14.48 -12.48
N ASN A 41 4.20 14.45 -11.60
CA ASN A 41 2.80 14.38 -12.01
C ASN A 41 2.11 15.75 -12.05
N PHE A 42 2.53 16.70 -11.19
CA PHE A 42 1.93 18.03 -11.09
C PHE A 42 2.99 19.10 -11.36
N GLY A 43 4.00 19.22 -10.49
CA GLY A 43 5.21 20.01 -10.75
C GLY A 43 4.97 21.49 -11.08
N HIS A 44 3.83 22.04 -10.66
CA HIS A 44 3.41 23.39 -11.02
C HIS A 44 4.15 24.45 -10.19
N TYR A 45 4.47 24.14 -8.93
CA TYR A 45 5.21 25.03 -8.05
C TYR A 45 6.72 24.79 -8.12
N LYS A 46 7.37 25.44 -9.10
CA LYS A 46 8.79 25.27 -9.45
C LYS A 46 9.78 25.26 -8.26
N PRO A 47 9.64 26.08 -7.19
CA PRO A 47 10.58 26.03 -6.08
C PRO A 47 10.61 24.69 -5.34
N ILE A 48 9.48 23.99 -5.21
CA ILE A 48 9.40 22.71 -4.50
C ILE A 48 9.73 21.54 -5.42
N SER A 49 9.41 21.64 -6.72
CA SER A 49 9.64 20.58 -7.71
C SER A 49 11.13 20.37 -8.04
N GLN A 50 12.04 21.16 -7.48
CA GLN A 50 13.48 20.98 -7.67
C GLN A 50 13.98 19.72 -6.95
N LEU A 51 14.80 18.93 -7.65
CA LEU A 51 15.36 17.69 -7.12
C LEU A 51 16.13 17.91 -5.80
N TRP A 52 16.94 18.96 -5.72
CA TRP A 52 17.71 19.27 -4.51
C TRP A 52 16.83 19.59 -3.29
N VAL A 53 15.70 20.27 -3.51
CA VAL A 53 14.72 20.56 -2.44
C VAL A 53 14.06 19.26 -1.98
N SER A 54 13.71 18.36 -2.91
CA SER A 54 13.17 17.03 -2.58
C SER A 54 14.15 16.20 -1.74
N ILE A 55 15.45 16.24 -2.05
CA ILE A 55 16.50 15.58 -1.27
C ILE A 55 16.54 16.14 0.16
N ILE A 56 16.58 17.47 0.32
CA ILE A 56 16.64 18.11 1.64
C ILE A 56 15.41 17.74 2.49
N ILE A 57 14.21 17.88 1.94
CA ILE A 57 12.96 17.56 2.65
C ILE A 57 12.94 16.07 3.03
N SER A 58 13.39 15.17 2.16
CA SER A 58 13.45 13.74 2.46
C SER A 58 14.40 13.39 3.61
N ILE A 59 15.54 14.07 3.71
CA ILE A 59 16.50 13.91 4.82
C ILE A 59 15.89 14.40 6.13
N VAL A 60 15.16 15.51 6.11
CA VAL A 60 14.41 15.99 7.28
C VAL A 60 13.34 14.98 7.69
N CYS A 61 12.61 14.43 6.71
CA CYS A 61 11.58 13.41 6.94
C CYS A 61 12.11 12.11 7.54
N ALA A 62 13.40 11.81 7.38
CA ALA A 62 14.05 10.67 8.02
C ALA A 62 13.86 10.67 9.55
N PHE A 63 13.76 11.85 10.17
CA PHE A 63 13.62 11.99 11.61
C PHE A 63 12.17 12.01 12.11
N PHE A 64 11.18 12.04 11.20
CA PHE A 64 9.77 11.96 11.56
C PHE A 64 9.27 10.51 11.65
N PRO A 65 8.20 10.23 12.42
CA PRO A 65 7.44 9.01 12.26
C PRO A 65 6.78 8.96 10.89
N ILE A 66 6.42 7.76 10.41
CA ILE A 66 5.82 7.59 9.06
C ILE A 66 4.54 8.43 8.87
N GLN A 67 3.75 8.66 9.93
CA GLN A 67 2.58 9.55 9.84
C GLN A 67 3.00 11.02 9.61
N GLY A 68 4.12 11.46 10.20
CA GLY A 68 4.69 12.78 9.96
C GLY A 68 5.19 12.94 8.54
N VAL A 69 5.78 11.90 7.95
CA VAL A 69 6.14 11.88 6.51
C VAL A 69 4.91 12.08 5.63
N ALA A 70 3.83 11.35 5.90
CA ALA A 70 2.57 11.49 5.18
C ALA A 70 2.00 12.92 5.28
N PHE A 71 2.10 13.56 6.45
CA PHE A 71 1.69 14.95 6.64
C PHE A 71 2.52 15.92 5.79
N VAL A 72 3.85 15.78 5.79
CA VAL A 72 4.74 16.62 4.97
C VAL A 72 4.43 16.46 3.49
N LEU A 73 4.24 15.23 3.01
CA LEU A 73 3.88 14.95 1.62
C LEU A 73 2.52 15.55 1.25
N SER A 74 1.54 15.48 2.14
CA SER A 74 0.21 16.09 1.94
C SER A 74 0.30 17.61 1.85
N ALA A 75 1.13 18.23 2.70
CA ALA A 75 1.35 19.67 2.66
C ALA A 75 2.04 20.12 1.36
N VAL A 76 3.07 19.39 0.91
CA VAL A 76 3.74 19.65 -0.37
C VAL A 76 2.79 19.50 -1.54
N LEU A 77 2.00 18.42 -1.56
CA LEU A 77 0.97 18.20 -2.58
C LEU A 77 -0.05 19.35 -2.60
N PHE A 78 -0.50 19.81 -1.44
CA PHE A 78 -1.44 20.93 -1.35
C PHE A 78 -0.85 22.21 -1.94
N VAL A 79 0.41 22.55 -1.63
CA VAL A 79 1.06 23.74 -2.19
C VAL A 79 1.18 23.64 -3.71
N ASP A 80 1.55 22.48 -4.24
CA ASP A 80 1.67 22.30 -5.69
C ASP A 80 0.30 22.39 -6.39
N LEU A 81 -0.74 21.73 -5.85
CA LEU A 81 -2.10 21.83 -6.38
C LEU A 81 -2.67 23.25 -6.25
N ALA A 82 -2.37 23.98 -5.17
CA ALA A 82 -2.84 25.35 -5.00
C ALA A 82 -2.21 26.32 -6.02
N SER A 83 -1.05 25.97 -6.56
CA SER A 83 -0.45 26.70 -7.68
C SER A 83 -1.11 26.39 -9.03
N LEU A 84 -1.81 25.26 -9.14
CA LEU A 84 -2.63 24.90 -10.31
C LEU A 84 -4.01 25.55 -10.24
N ASP A 85 -4.79 25.23 -9.20
CA ASP A 85 -6.11 25.80 -8.95
C ASP A 85 -6.45 25.64 -7.45
N LEU A 86 -6.86 26.76 -6.83
CA LEU A 86 -7.14 26.78 -5.40
C LEU A 86 -8.34 25.90 -5.01
N GLY A 87 -9.38 25.84 -5.86
CA GLY A 87 -10.56 25.00 -5.62
C GLY A 87 -10.21 23.52 -5.62
N ILE A 88 -9.41 23.08 -6.58
CA ILE A 88 -8.89 21.71 -6.67
C ILE A 88 -8.06 21.36 -5.42
N ALA A 89 -7.19 22.27 -4.99
CA ALA A 89 -6.35 22.06 -3.80
C ALA A 89 -7.19 21.94 -2.53
N LEU A 90 -8.22 22.78 -2.36
CA LEU A 90 -9.12 22.74 -1.20
C LEU A 90 -9.94 21.44 -1.15
N VAL A 91 -10.40 20.93 -2.30
CA VAL A 91 -11.07 19.63 -2.35
C VAL A 91 -10.10 18.50 -1.99
N ALA A 92 -8.86 18.53 -2.48
CA ALA A 92 -7.82 17.57 -2.11
C ALA A 92 -7.58 17.56 -0.60
N LEU A 93 -7.42 18.75 -0.01
CA LEU A 93 -7.25 18.95 1.43
C LEU A 93 -8.46 18.40 2.19
N GLY A 94 -9.67 18.71 1.74
CA GLY A 94 -10.92 18.21 2.32
C GLY A 94 -11.00 16.69 2.33
N LEU A 95 -10.65 16.03 1.22
CA LEU A 95 -10.60 14.57 1.12
C LEU A 95 -9.59 13.96 2.10
N VAL A 96 -8.41 14.56 2.21
CA VAL A 96 -7.37 14.12 3.15
C VAL A 96 -7.83 14.32 4.60
N VAL A 97 -8.38 15.48 4.95
CA VAL A 97 -8.86 15.75 6.31
C VAL A 97 -10.02 14.82 6.69
N ILE A 98 -11.03 14.69 5.83
CA ILE A 98 -12.16 13.79 6.04
C ILE A 98 -11.66 12.35 6.17
N GLY A 99 -10.74 11.91 5.31
CA GLY A 99 -10.19 10.57 5.39
C GLY A 99 -9.42 10.31 6.70
N TYR A 100 -8.67 11.29 7.21
CA TYR A 100 -8.03 11.19 8.53
C TYR A 100 -9.06 11.10 9.66
N LEU A 101 -10.15 11.88 9.60
CA LEU A 101 -11.24 11.79 10.57
C LEU A 101 -11.95 10.44 10.55
N VAL A 102 -12.21 9.89 9.36
CA VAL A 102 -12.78 8.55 9.18
C VAL A 102 -11.83 7.50 9.77
N CYS A 103 -10.54 7.55 9.43
CA CYS A 103 -9.55 6.63 9.97
C CYS A 103 -9.43 6.73 11.50
N ALA A 104 -9.50 7.94 12.06
CA ALA A 104 -9.49 8.16 13.50
C ALA A 104 -10.73 7.56 14.17
N TYR A 105 -11.92 7.75 13.58
CA TYR A 105 -13.18 7.19 14.08
C TYR A 105 -13.14 5.65 14.16
N PHE A 106 -12.67 4.99 13.10
CA PHE A 106 -12.52 3.54 13.05
C PHE A 106 -11.22 3.01 13.68
N ARG A 107 -10.40 3.90 14.26
CA ARG A 107 -9.11 3.57 14.91
C ARG A 107 -8.15 2.80 13.99
N SER A 108 -8.10 3.17 12.72
CA SER A 108 -7.04 2.77 11.80
C SER A 108 -5.71 3.36 12.29
N LYS A 109 -4.70 2.50 12.45
CA LYS A 109 -3.36 2.86 12.91
C LYS A 109 -2.48 3.32 11.75
N ASN A 110 -2.67 2.76 10.56
CA ASN A 110 -1.84 2.98 9.37
C ASN A 110 -2.42 4.05 8.44
N THR A 111 -2.64 5.25 8.97
CA THR A 111 -3.19 6.39 8.21
C THR A 111 -2.27 6.88 7.09
N TYR A 112 -0.99 6.52 7.10
CA TYR A 112 -0.04 6.82 6.01
C TYR A 112 -0.46 6.20 4.66
N ASN A 113 -1.31 5.16 4.67
CA ASN A 113 -1.89 4.57 3.45
C ASN A 113 -2.63 5.62 2.60
N MET A 114 -3.16 6.68 3.22
CA MET A 114 -3.83 7.78 2.50
C MET A 114 -2.92 8.51 1.51
N VAL A 115 -1.62 8.49 1.74
CA VAL A 115 -0.61 9.14 0.89
C VAL A 115 0.15 8.12 0.06
N VAL A 116 0.45 6.94 0.62
CA VAL A 116 1.21 5.92 -0.10
C VAL A 116 0.38 5.25 -1.20
N VAL A 117 -0.93 5.10 -1.04
CA VAL A 117 -1.80 4.59 -2.13
C VAL A 117 -1.70 5.46 -3.40
N PRO A 118 -1.84 6.79 -3.34
CA PRO A 118 -1.58 7.66 -4.49
C PRO A 118 -0.17 7.56 -5.09
N ILE A 119 0.85 7.38 -4.25
CA ILE A 119 2.22 7.15 -4.72
C ILE A 119 2.30 5.86 -5.53
N CYS A 120 1.79 4.74 -4.98
CA CYS A 120 1.74 3.46 -5.69
C CYS A 120 0.88 3.50 -6.95
N TYR A 121 -0.18 4.30 -6.96
CA TYR A 121 -1.00 4.56 -8.15
C TYR A 121 -0.17 5.19 -9.26
N SER A 122 0.72 6.12 -8.93
CA SER A 122 1.59 6.79 -9.90
C SER A 122 2.57 5.85 -10.60
N PHE A 123 2.90 4.71 -9.98
CA PHE A 123 3.73 3.64 -10.55
C PHE A 123 2.91 2.56 -11.27
N GLY A 124 1.59 2.71 -11.37
CA GLY A 124 0.70 1.71 -12.00
C GLY A 124 0.44 0.47 -11.14
N ALA A 125 0.74 0.51 -9.83
CA ALA A 125 0.54 -0.61 -8.92
C ALA A 125 -0.08 -0.21 -7.57
N PRO A 126 -1.23 0.48 -7.55
CA PRO A 126 -1.89 0.92 -6.31
C PRO A 126 -2.27 -0.26 -5.39
N TYR A 127 -2.58 -1.42 -5.99
CA TYR A 127 -3.04 -2.63 -5.30
C TYR A 127 -1.99 -3.24 -4.36
N VAL A 128 -0.71 -2.88 -4.50
CA VAL A 128 0.36 -3.27 -3.57
C VAL A 128 -0.02 -2.91 -2.13
N MET A 129 -0.65 -1.74 -1.95
CA MET A 129 -1.05 -1.27 -0.63
C MET A 129 -2.21 -2.07 -0.06
N SER A 130 -3.22 -2.41 -0.87
CA SER A 130 -4.34 -3.26 -0.44
C SER A 130 -3.87 -4.66 -0.07
N LEU A 131 -2.97 -5.24 -0.88
CA LEU A 131 -2.36 -6.54 -0.60
C LEU A 131 -1.55 -6.49 0.71
N GLY A 132 -0.62 -5.55 0.82
CA GLY A 132 0.25 -5.42 1.99
C GLY A 132 -0.52 -5.15 3.28
N ALA A 133 -1.50 -4.24 3.23
CA ALA A 133 -2.36 -3.95 4.37
C ALA A 133 -3.22 -5.17 4.75
N GLY A 134 -3.77 -5.91 3.79
CA GLY A 134 -4.51 -7.15 4.06
C GLY A 134 -3.63 -8.24 4.69
N LEU A 135 -2.38 -8.36 4.25
CA LEU A 135 -1.41 -9.34 4.77
C LEU A 135 -0.86 -8.96 6.16
N MET A 136 -0.68 -7.68 6.46
CA MET A 136 0.07 -7.25 7.66
C MET A 136 -0.77 -6.53 8.72
N SER A 137 -1.99 -6.10 8.40
CA SER A 137 -2.76 -5.20 9.27
C SER A 137 -4.08 -5.79 9.75
N ASN A 138 -4.81 -5.00 10.54
CA ASN A 138 -6.13 -5.31 11.07
C ASN A 138 -7.24 -4.86 10.11
N ILE A 139 -8.45 -5.39 10.30
CA ILE A 139 -9.61 -5.06 9.46
C ILE A 139 -9.93 -3.56 9.43
N THR A 140 -9.61 -2.83 10.51
CA THR A 140 -9.84 -1.38 10.59
C THR A 140 -9.03 -0.60 9.55
N GLU A 141 -7.95 -1.16 8.99
CA GLU A 141 -7.19 -0.51 7.92
C GLU A 141 -7.91 -0.47 6.57
N VAL A 142 -9.05 -1.16 6.42
CA VAL A 142 -9.88 -1.01 5.22
C VAL A 142 -10.25 0.45 4.98
N THR A 143 -10.43 1.25 6.04
CA THR A 143 -10.77 2.66 5.91
C THR A 143 -9.63 3.48 5.33
N SER A 144 -8.38 3.22 5.74
CA SER A 144 -7.22 3.95 5.23
C SER A 144 -6.93 3.61 3.77
N ILE A 145 -7.20 2.35 3.38
CA ILE A 145 -7.16 1.91 1.98
C ILE A 145 -8.26 2.59 1.14
N ILE A 146 -9.50 2.60 1.61
CA ILE A 146 -10.63 3.26 0.90
C ILE A 146 -10.35 4.76 0.74
N CYS A 147 -9.99 5.45 1.83
CA CYS A 147 -9.70 6.89 1.79
C CYS A 147 -8.49 7.20 0.90
N GLY A 148 -7.41 6.42 0.98
CA GLY A 148 -6.26 6.56 0.10
C GLY A 148 -6.59 6.30 -1.37
N SER A 149 -7.48 5.36 -1.65
CA SER A 149 -7.95 5.07 -3.01
C SER A 149 -8.77 6.22 -3.58
N VAL A 150 -9.63 6.85 -2.78
CA VAL A 150 -10.38 8.04 -3.18
C VAL A 150 -9.43 9.18 -3.53
N VAL A 151 -8.44 9.45 -2.68
CA VAL A 151 -7.41 10.48 -2.95
C VAL A 151 -6.59 10.13 -4.20
N ALA A 152 -6.19 8.88 -4.37
CA ALA A 152 -5.41 8.45 -5.53
C ALA A 152 -6.15 8.65 -6.85
N PHE A 153 -7.43 8.26 -6.90
CA PHE A 153 -8.25 8.44 -8.09
C PHE A 153 -8.52 9.92 -8.37
N TYR A 154 -8.76 10.72 -7.34
CA TYR A 154 -8.89 12.17 -7.46
C TYR A 154 -7.65 12.83 -8.08
N LEU A 155 -6.45 12.46 -7.61
CA LEU A 155 -5.19 12.93 -8.18
C LEU A 155 -4.99 12.47 -9.62
N HIS A 156 -5.40 11.25 -9.95
CA HIS A 156 -5.37 10.74 -11.33
C HIS A 156 -6.30 11.53 -12.26
N VAL A 157 -7.49 11.89 -11.80
CA VAL A 157 -8.44 12.74 -12.55
C VAL A 157 -7.83 14.12 -12.79
N ILE A 158 -7.22 14.75 -11.77
CA ILE A 158 -6.55 16.04 -11.96
C ILE A 158 -5.44 15.91 -13.01
N LYS A 159 -4.53 14.94 -12.84
CA LYS A 159 -3.41 14.70 -13.77
C LYS A 159 -3.89 14.56 -15.21
N SER A 160 -4.97 13.82 -15.43
CA SER A 160 -5.51 13.55 -16.77
C SER A 160 -6.18 14.77 -17.41
N ASN A 161 -6.53 15.78 -16.62
CA ASN A 161 -7.27 16.96 -17.07
C ASN A 161 -6.47 18.28 -16.89
N VAL A 162 -5.18 18.23 -16.55
CA VAL A 162 -4.34 19.43 -16.30
C VAL A 162 -4.42 20.43 -17.46
N THR A 163 -4.38 19.97 -18.71
CA THR A 163 -4.45 20.84 -19.89
C THR A 163 -5.79 21.57 -19.99
N ALA A 164 -6.90 20.91 -19.68
CA ALA A 164 -8.23 21.52 -19.69
C ALA A 164 -8.43 22.48 -18.51
N ILE A 165 -7.81 22.21 -17.36
CA ILE A 165 -7.86 23.08 -16.18
C ILE A 165 -7.09 24.38 -16.41
N LEU A 166 -5.98 24.33 -17.14
CA LEU A 166 -5.14 25.50 -17.44
C LEU A 166 -5.64 26.33 -18.63
N ASP A 167 -6.62 25.83 -19.39
CA ASP A 167 -7.12 26.52 -20.58
C ASP A 167 -8.12 27.61 -20.20
N GLU A 168 -7.63 28.84 -20.10
CA GLU A 168 -8.43 30.04 -19.80
C GLU A 168 -9.48 30.36 -20.88
N THR A 169 -9.41 29.75 -22.07
CA THR A 169 -10.37 30.00 -23.16
C THR A 169 -11.65 29.19 -23.03
N VAL A 170 -11.65 28.16 -22.18
CA VAL A 170 -12.82 27.34 -21.91
C VAL A 170 -13.36 27.72 -20.54
N GLU A 171 -14.59 28.26 -20.46
CA GLU A 171 -15.28 28.51 -19.19
C GLU A 171 -15.71 27.18 -18.51
N VAL A 172 -14.77 26.28 -18.25
CA VAL A 172 -15.02 25.07 -17.47
C VAL A 172 -14.79 25.40 -16.01
N ASN A 173 -15.82 25.27 -15.19
CA ASN A 173 -15.63 25.25 -13.75
C ASN A 173 -14.89 23.95 -13.37
N SER A 174 -13.60 24.07 -13.03
CA SER A 174 -12.70 22.96 -12.66
C SER A 174 -13.30 22.00 -11.62
N ILE A 175 -14.07 22.53 -10.66
CA ILE A 175 -14.75 21.72 -9.63
C ILE A 175 -15.86 20.87 -10.24
N SER A 176 -16.63 21.42 -11.18
CA SER A 176 -17.70 20.69 -11.85
C SER A 176 -17.16 19.56 -12.73
N LEU A 177 -16.06 19.83 -13.45
CA LEU A 177 -15.35 18.85 -14.26
C LEU A 177 -14.88 17.67 -13.42
N ILE A 178 -14.22 17.95 -12.29
CA ILE A 178 -13.71 16.90 -11.42
C ILE A 178 -14.84 16.13 -10.75
N LYS A 179 -15.93 16.81 -10.32
CA LYS A 179 -17.10 16.13 -9.75
C LYS A 179 -17.69 15.12 -10.73
N GLU A 180 -17.83 15.51 -11.99
CA GLU A 180 -18.34 14.63 -13.04
C GLU A 180 -17.39 13.43 -13.25
N GLN A 181 -16.08 13.69 -13.38
CA GLN A 181 -15.09 12.65 -13.59
C GLN A 181 -14.77 11.77 -12.36
N MET A 182 -15.21 12.17 -11.17
CA MET A 182 -15.13 11.35 -9.96
C MET A 182 -16.37 10.47 -9.80
N ILE A 183 -17.54 11.09 -9.63
CA ILE A 183 -18.75 10.38 -9.17
C ILE A 183 -19.45 9.66 -10.33
N GLN A 184 -19.52 10.31 -11.49
CA GLN A 184 -20.20 9.74 -12.66
C GLN A 184 -19.30 8.76 -13.43
N ASN A 185 -18.00 8.81 -13.16
CA ASN A 185 -17.05 7.88 -13.75
C ASN A 185 -17.20 6.48 -13.14
N LYS A 186 -17.69 5.54 -13.95
CA LYS A 186 -17.85 4.14 -13.52
C LYS A 186 -16.53 3.51 -13.08
N MET A 187 -15.39 3.91 -13.66
CA MET A 187 -14.08 3.36 -13.29
C MET A 187 -13.68 3.68 -11.85
N PHE A 188 -14.12 4.81 -11.31
CA PHE A 188 -13.90 5.14 -9.90
C PHE A 188 -14.43 4.02 -8.98
N TRP A 189 -15.65 3.56 -9.26
CA TRP A 189 -16.31 2.52 -8.47
C TRP A 189 -15.66 1.15 -8.65
N PHE A 190 -15.22 0.80 -9.86
CA PHE A 190 -14.45 -0.43 -10.09
C PHE A 190 -13.13 -0.42 -9.32
N PHE A 191 -12.40 0.70 -9.38
CA PHE A 191 -11.14 0.86 -8.66
C PHE A 191 -11.33 0.74 -7.14
N LEU A 192 -12.33 1.43 -6.59
CA LEU A 192 -12.63 1.37 -5.15
C LEU A 192 -13.06 -0.04 -4.72
N ALA A 193 -13.88 -0.71 -5.53
CA ALA A 193 -14.31 -2.09 -5.30
C ALA A 193 -13.14 -3.06 -5.35
N ALA A 194 -12.23 -2.93 -6.32
CA ALA A 194 -11.06 -3.79 -6.47
C ALA A 194 -10.10 -3.65 -5.28
N MET A 195 -9.77 -2.42 -4.88
CA MET A 195 -8.92 -2.13 -3.72
C MET A 195 -9.51 -2.72 -2.43
N THR A 196 -10.82 -2.51 -2.21
CA THR A 196 -11.51 -2.98 -1.01
C THR A 196 -11.66 -4.50 -0.99
N ALA A 197 -12.08 -5.10 -2.11
CA ALA A 197 -12.27 -6.54 -2.24
C ALA A 197 -10.95 -7.29 -2.06
N MET A 198 -9.86 -6.80 -2.68
CA MET A 198 -8.53 -7.36 -2.47
C MET A 198 -8.16 -7.36 -0.98
N PHE A 199 -8.26 -6.21 -0.31
CA PHE A 199 -7.93 -6.09 1.10
C PHE A 199 -8.71 -7.09 1.95
N LEU A 200 -10.04 -7.17 1.77
CA LEU A 200 -10.91 -8.03 2.55
C LEU A 200 -10.60 -9.51 2.31
N VAL A 201 -10.50 -9.92 1.04
CA VAL A 201 -10.20 -11.31 0.67
C VAL A 201 -8.87 -11.74 1.26
N VAL A 202 -7.83 -10.92 1.11
CA VAL A 202 -6.49 -11.20 1.67
C VAL A 202 -6.56 -11.30 3.20
N TYR A 203 -7.22 -10.35 3.86
CA TYR A 203 -7.33 -10.29 5.31
C TYR A 203 -8.04 -11.51 5.91
N PHE A 204 -9.15 -11.93 5.31
CA PHE A 204 -9.92 -13.09 5.78
C PHE A 204 -9.20 -14.40 5.47
N LEU A 205 -8.64 -14.55 4.26
CA LEU A 205 -7.90 -15.76 3.90
C LEU A 205 -6.64 -15.93 4.76
N ARG A 206 -5.91 -14.85 5.05
CA ARG A 206 -4.75 -14.90 5.95
C ARG A 206 -5.09 -15.48 7.32
N GLN A 207 -6.29 -15.20 7.83
CA GLN A 207 -6.76 -15.69 9.14
C GLN A 207 -7.46 -17.05 9.09
N SER A 208 -7.75 -17.56 7.89
CA SER A 208 -8.40 -18.85 7.74
C SER A 208 -7.47 -19.99 8.19
N SER A 209 -8.06 -21.07 8.71
CA SER A 209 -7.38 -22.30 9.11
C SER A 209 -7.02 -23.19 7.91
N ILE A 210 -6.61 -22.59 6.80
CA ILE A 210 -6.22 -23.28 5.57
C ILE A 210 -4.69 -23.41 5.52
N ASN A 211 -4.19 -24.57 5.09
CA ASN A 211 -2.76 -24.75 4.83
C ASN A 211 -2.28 -23.73 3.78
N MET A 212 -1.12 -23.12 4.01
CA MET A 212 -0.56 -22.07 3.14
C MET A 212 -1.47 -20.83 3.00
N SER A 213 -2.27 -20.51 4.02
CA SER A 213 -3.24 -19.40 4.01
C SER A 213 -2.69 -18.07 3.49
N TRP A 214 -1.46 -17.70 3.83
CA TRP A 214 -0.81 -16.46 3.35
C TRP A 214 -0.50 -16.46 1.84
N ILE A 215 -0.08 -17.61 1.30
CA ILE A 215 0.19 -17.75 -0.15
C ILE A 215 -1.14 -17.73 -0.91
N ILE A 216 -2.14 -18.46 -0.41
CA ILE A 216 -3.49 -18.48 -0.99
C ILE A 216 -4.12 -17.08 -0.94
N ALA A 217 -3.99 -16.38 0.19
CA ALA A 217 -4.46 -15.00 0.35
C ALA A 217 -3.85 -14.07 -0.71
N ASN A 218 -2.54 -14.16 -0.93
CA ASN A 218 -1.84 -13.34 -1.91
C ASN A 218 -2.34 -13.59 -3.35
N VAL A 219 -2.32 -14.84 -3.80
CA VAL A 219 -2.76 -15.19 -5.17
C VAL A 219 -4.23 -14.88 -5.39
N THR A 220 -5.09 -15.20 -4.42
CA THR A 220 -6.54 -14.98 -4.53
C THR A 220 -6.89 -13.50 -4.49
N GLY A 221 -6.22 -12.72 -3.64
CA GLY A 221 -6.40 -11.26 -3.59
C GLY A 221 -6.10 -10.59 -4.92
N VAL A 222 -4.96 -10.94 -5.53
CA VAL A 222 -4.57 -10.46 -6.87
C VAL A 222 -5.57 -10.91 -7.93
N ALA A 223 -6.01 -12.17 -7.91
CA ALA A 223 -6.98 -12.66 -8.88
C ALA A 223 -8.32 -11.91 -8.80
N VAL A 224 -8.82 -11.66 -7.58
CA VAL A 224 -10.08 -10.91 -7.35
C VAL A 224 -9.97 -9.47 -7.84
N GLU A 225 -8.89 -8.79 -7.48
CA GLU A 225 -8.59 -7.44 -7.96
C GLU A 225 -8.58 -7.40 -9.50
N PHE A 226 -7.81 -8.30 -10.11
CA PHE A 226 -7.62 -8.36 -11.55
C PHE A 226 -8.94 -8.56 -12.29
N VAL A 227 -9.81 -9.45 -11.80
CA VAL A 227 -11.13 -9.69 -12.40
C VAL A 227 -12.01 -8.46 -12.32
N ILE A 228 -12.05 -7.77 -11.17
CA ILE A 228 -12.86 -6.56 -11.00
C ILE A 228 -12.37 -5.44 -11.92
N MET A 229 -11.05 -5.23 -11.99
CA MET A 229 -10.48 -4.18 -12.85
C MET A 229 -10.59 -4.51 -14.33
N LEU A 230 -10.38 -5.77 -14.71
CA LEU A 230 -10.59 -6.21 -16.10
C LEU A 230 -12.05 -5.98 -16.52
N ALA A 231 -13.01 -6.33 -15.66
CA ALA A 231 -14.41 -6.01 -15.90
C ALA A 231 -14.63 -4.51 -16.03
N GLY A 232 -14.03 -3.69 -15.16
CA GLY A 232 -14.08 -2.24 -15.24
C GLY A 232 -13.61 -1.70 -16.59
N TYR A 233 -12.41 -2.09 -17.03
CA TYR A 233 -11.85 -1.63 -18.30
C TYR A 233 -12.67 -2.08 -19.52
N LEU A 234 -13.22 -3.31 -19.48
CA LEU A 234 -14.07 -3.81 -20.57
C LEU A 234 -15.43 -3.08 -20.62
N LEU A 235 -16.07 -2.86 -19.47
CA LEU A 235 -17.40 -2.22 -19.38
C LEU A 235 -17.37 -0.71 -19.60
N THR A 236 -16.22 -0.07 -19.39
CA THR A 236 -16.01 1.37 -19.64
C THR A 236 -15.25 1.65 -20.94
N SER A 237 -14.98 0.61 -21.74
CA SER A 237 -14.26 0.71 -23.02
C SER A 237 -12.83 1.25 -22.94
N GLN A 238 -12.18 1.15 -21.78
CA GLN A 238 -10.79 1.55 -21.53
C GLN A 238 -9.80 0.39 -21.78
N LYS A 239 -9.92 -0.27 -22.93
CA LYS A 239 -9.13 -1.48 -23.26
C LYS A 239 -7.62 -1.25 -23.30
N GLY A 240 -7.17 -0.01 -23.56
CA GLY A 240 -5.76 0.35 -23.61
C GLY A 240 -5.01 0.15 -22.28
N GLU A 241 -5.73 0.20 -21.16
CA GLU A 241 -5.16 0.11 -19.81
C GLU A 241 -4.89 -1.33 -19.36
N ILE A 242 -5.40 -2.34 -20.08
CA ILE A 242 -5.29 -3.76 -19.69
C ILE A 242 -3.82 -4.20 -19.62
N THR A 243 -2.96 -3.72 -20.51
CA THR A 243 -1.53 -4.04 -20.47
C THR A 243 -0.88 -3.50 -19.20
N GLY A 244 -1.25 -2.28 -18.80
CA GLY A 244 -0.81 -1.67 -17.54
C GLY A 244 -1.27 -2.47 -16.33
N LEU A 245 -2.52 -2.94 -16.33
CA LEU A 245 -3.07 -3.81 -15.27
C LEU A 245 -2.28 -5.10 -15.09
N ILE A 246 -1.90 -5.75 -16.19
CA ILE A 246 -1.11 -7.00 -16.15
C ILE A 246 0.27 -6.75 -15.53
N LEU A 247 0.98 -5.72 -16.01
CA LEU A 247 2.31 -5.36 -15.51
C LEU A 247 2.27 -4.94 -14.04
N GLY A 248 1.26 -4.14 -13.65
CA GLY A 248 1.02 -3.74 -12.27
C GLY A 248 0.80 -4.95 -11.36
N ASN A 249 -0.01 -5.92 -11.80
CA ASN A 249 -0.27 -7.13 -11.00
C ASN A 249 0.93 -8.06 -10.85
N ILE A 250 1.81 -8.12 -11.86
CA ILE A 250 3.10 -8.83 -11.70
C ILE A 250 3.91 -8.20 -10.57
N LEU A 251 3.97 -6.86 -10.49
CA LEU A 251 4.65 -6.17 -9.40
C LEU A 251 4.00 -6.48 -8.05
N VAL A 252 2.66 -6.46 -7.99
CA VAL A 252 1.90 -6.77 -6.76
C VAL A 252 2.20 -8.18 -6.27
N LEU A 253 2.22 -9.17 -7.16
CA LEU A 253 2.58 -10.56 -6.83
C LEU A 253 4.02 -10.67 -6.32
N ILE A 254 4.98 -10.00 -6.98
CA ILE A 254 6.38 -9.98 -6.55
C ILE A 254 6.49 -9.43 -5.13
N VAL A 255 5.86 -8.29 -4.85
CA VAL A 255 5.85 -7.71 -3.49
C VAL A 255 5.20 -8.66 -2.50
N GLY A 256 4.08 -9.29 -2.86
CA GLY A 256 3.42 -10.27 -2.01
C GLY A 256 4.30 -11.49 -1.70
N VAL A 257 5.07 -11.98 -2.67
CA VAL A 257 6.03 -13.09 -2.47
C VAL A 257 7.16 -12.65 -1.54
N ILE A 258 7.69 -11.44 -1.70
CA ILE A 258 8.69 -10.87 -0.79
C ILE A 258 8.14 -10.76 0.63
N LEU A 259 6.91 -10.26 0.79
CA LEU A 259 6.25 -10.17 2.10
C LEU A 259 6.03 -11.55 2.72
N ASN A 260 5.53 -12.52 1.96
CA ASN A 260 5.39 -13.89 2.44
C ASN A 260 6.74 -14.44 2.89
N TYR A 261 7.81 -14.26 2.11
CA TYR A 261 9.13 -14.75 2.49
C TYR A 261 9.67 -14.10 3.77
N PHE A 262 9.57 -12.76 3.88
CA PHE A 262 10.14 -11.98 4.98
C PHE A 262 9.25 -11.83 6.21
N VAL A 263 7.96 -12.14 6.15
CA VAL A 263 7.04 -12.04 7.30
C VAL A 263 6.60 -13.41 7.78
N LEU A 264 6.31 -14.36 6.87
CA LEU A 264 5.90 -15.71 7.26
C LEU A 264 7.09 -16.48 7.85
N ASP A 265 6.92 -16.97 9.08
CA ASP A 265 7.89 -17.82 9.78
C ASP A 265 7.37 -19.25 9.98
N LEU A 266 6.29 -19.65 9.30
CA LEU A 266 5.66 -20.97 9.42
C LEU A 266 6.23 -22.00 8.44
N ASP A 267 6.43 -23.23 8.92
CA ASP A 267 6.85 -24.38 8.12
C ASP A 267 5.67 -25.32 7.85
N TYR A 268 4.98 -25.08 6.73
CA TYR A 268 3.86 -25.92 6.28
C TYR A 268 4.26 -27.33 5.83
N SER A 269 5.55 -27.67 5.76
CA SER A 269 5.99 -29.04 5.42
C SER A 269 5.92 -30.00 6.61
N ARG A 270 5.93 -29.46 7.84
CA ARG A 270 5.95 -30.21 9.10
C ARG A 270 4.66 -30.00 9.90
N ILE A 271 3.50 -30.08 9.24
CA ILE A 271 2.21 -29.92 9.91
C ILE A 271 1.94 -31.14 10.78
N GLU A 272 1.68 -30.90 12.07
CA GLU A 272 1.36 -31.93 13.04
C GLU A 272 -0.11 -31.80 13.47
N LYS A 273 -0.83 -32.92 13.53
CA LYS A 273 -2.19 -32.96 14.11
C LYS A 273 -2.10 -33.65 15.46
N VAL A 274 -2.39 -32.91 16.51
CA VAL A 274 -2.30 -33.37 17.90
C VAL A 274 -3.67 -33.33 18.54
N GLN A 275 -3.90 -34.27 19.44
CA GLN A 275 -5.12 -34.37 20.25
C GLN A 275 -4.74 -34.11 21.71
N PHE A 276 -5.45 -33.19 22.34
CA PHE A 276 -5.38 -32.99 23.79
C PHE A 276 -6.72 -33.36 24.40
N GLU A 277 -6.69 -33.94 25.59
CA GLU A 277 -7.87 -34.26 26.39
C GLU A 277 -7.70 -33.59 27.75
N ASP A 278 -8.76 -32.96 28.22
CA ASP A 278 -8.93 -32.47 29.59
C ASP A 278 -10.23 -33.04 30.15
N ASP A 279 -10.49 -32.85 31.45
CA ASP A 279 -11.61 -33.48 32.17
C ASP A 279 -12.98 -33.24 31.50
N ASP A 280 -13.14 -32.10 30.81
CA ASP A 280 -14.39 -31.70 30.14
C ASP A 280 -14.36 -31.77 28.61
N TYR A 281 -13.19 -31.82 27.95
CA TYR A 281 -13.09 -31.59 26.50
C TYR A 281 -11.97 -32.37 25.78
N TYR A 282 -12.27 -32.78 24.54
CA TYR A 282 -11.28 -33.20 23.54
C TYR A 282 -10.98 -32.04 22.58
N TYR A 283 -9.70 -31.67 22.47
CA TYR A 283 -9.19 -30.67 21.53
C TYR A 283 -8.46 -31.35 20.37
N TYR A 284 -8.88 -31.05 19.14
CA TYR A 284 -8.16 -31.42 17.92
C TYR A 284 -7.43 -30.18 17.38
N VAL A 285 -6.10 -30.15 17.50
CA VAL A 285 -5.29 -28.98 17.15
C VAL A 285 -4.37 -29.30 15.98
N THR A 286 -4.30 -28.39 15.01
CA THR A 286 -3.29 -28.43 13.96
C THR A 286 -2.15 -27.51 14.36
N ALA A 287 -0.98 -28.08 14.64
CA ALA A 287 0.24 -27.35 14.95
C ALA A 287 1.07 -27.14 13.68
N VAL A 288 1.35 -25.88 13.36
CA VAL A 288 2.28 -25.51 12.28
C VAL A 288 3.55 -24.96 12.93
N PRO A 289 4.68 -25.69 12.87
CA PRO A 289 5.90 -25.29 13.54
C PRO A 289 6.49 -24.04 12.88
N LYS A 290 7.21 -23.24 13.68
CA LYS A 290 7.99 -22.12 13.15
C LYS A 290 9.29 -22.63 12.52
N ILE A 291 9.70 -22.02 11.42
CA ILE A 291 10.99 -22.24 10.78
C ILE A 291 12.08 -21.78 11.76
N ARG A 292 12.78 -22.74 12.38
CA ARG A 292 13.99 -22.51 13.17
C ARG A 292 15.14 -23.28 12.54
N ILE A 293 16.24 -22.59 12.30
CA ILE A 293 17.52 -23.25 12.08
C ILE A 293 18.06 -23.57 13.47
N VAL A 294 18.23 -24.85 13.78
CA VAL A 294 19.00 -25.26 14.96
C VAL A 294 20.40 -24.68 14.77
N GLU A 295 20.81 -23.74 15.62
CA GLU A 295 22.21 -23.33 15.66
C GLU A 295 23.01 -24.60 15.96
N GLU A 296 23.94 -24.98 15.08
CA GLU A 296 24.89 -26.05 15.40
C GLU A 296 25.53 -25.68 16.74
N ASP A 297 25.19 -26.45 17.79
CA ASP A 297 25.88 -26.38 19.06
C ASP A 297 27.37 -26.47 18.72
N LYS A 298 28.10 -25.37 18.94
CA LYS A 298 29.55 -25.39 18.85
C LYS A 298 30.01 -26.39 19.89
N GLU A 299 30.29 -27.63 19.48
CA GLU A 299 31.00 -28.58 20.32
C GLU A 299 32.34 -27.94 20.68
N ILE A 300 32.40 -27.41 21.90
CA ILE A 300 33.65 -26.98 22.51
C ILE A 300 34.45 -28.26 22.72
N LYS A 301 35.31 -28.60 21.75
CA LYS A 301 36.37 -29.59 21.98
C LYS A 301 37.30 -29.00 23.03
N LYS A 302 37.17 -29.49 24.27
CA LYS A 302 38.21 -29.33 25.28
C LYS A 302 39.47 -30.04 24.75
N ILE A 303 40.51 -29.25 24.50
CA ILE A 303 41.88 -29.73 24.27
C ILE A 303 42.50 -30.02 25.64
#